data_AF-A0A3D0D430-F1
#
_entry.id   AF-A0A3D0D430-F1
#
_cell.length_a   1.000
_cell.length_b   1.000
_cell.length_c   1.000
_cell.angle_alpha   90.00
_cell.angle_beta   90.00
_cell.angle_gamma   90.00
#
_symmetry.space_group_name_H-M   'P 1'
#
loop_
_entity.id
_entity.type
_entity.pdbx_description
1 polymer ?
#
loop_
_entity_poly.entity_id
_entity_poly.type
_entity_poly.pdbx_seq_one_letter_code
_entity_poly.pdbx_strand_id
1 'polypeptide(L)'
;MKRRIMRSLPPPLTGSEPGTFAHFTVTERMPAIVRLAITENSFPAAIVEALQVLEAELPDGRIRALRDDGGPDLAAWAAYVTPFLGQRWLEIPWFFAEAYFYRRILAATRYFEPGPCHGVDPFEAQKRLSLATAKASIHALSTLVNDLATRDSGWDRGAFIPLIYYELWGNRVDLSIWPADADASDRTSVDVHVERANLLVDQSAAVADMVSTLQNARIDLIVDNAGFELIGDLCMADFLLSSGVAGAVHLHLKVHPTFVSDAMKKDIAFTLETLQSGVDMAARMFAERLQGALDAGRLELSDHPFWTAPLAFWEMPDDLREDLGRAGLVFIKGDANYRRLLGDRHWPYTTPLAEIASYFPTAFTALRTLKSEVVAGLRPDQPEKVAQVDPNWLTDGHWGLIQFLT
;
A
#
# COMPACT_ATOMS: atom_id res chain seq x y z
N MET A 1 -7.31 15.63 21.71
CA MET A 1 -7.26 15.14 20.31
C MET A 1 -8.60 14.60 19.80
N LYS A 2 -9.28 13.67 20.51
CA LYS A 2 -10.64 13.17 20.15
C LYS A 2 -11.72 14.25 19.90
N ARG A 3 -11.57 15.47 20.43
CA ARG A 3 -12.57 16.55 20.35
C ARG A 3 -12.62 17.32 19.02
N ARG A 4 -11.57 17.30 18.18
CA ARG A 4 -11.56 18.09 16.93
C ARG A 4 -12.13 17.35 15.71
N ILE A 5 -12.25 16.02 15.80
CA ILE A 5 -12.81 15.13 14.76
C ILE A 5 -14.35 14.98 14.91
N MET A 6 -14.98 15.63 15.90
CA MET A 6 -16.43 15.55 16.13
C MET A 6 -17.25 16.65 15.43
N ARG A 7 -16.80 17.16 14.27
CA ARG A 7 -17.81 17.48 13.24
C ARG A 7 -18.44 16.15 12.84
N SER A 8 -19.74 16.08 12.54
CA SER A 8 -20.36 14.82 12.14
C SER A 8 -19.60 14.26 10.93
N LEU A 9 -18.86 13.16 11.14
CA LEU A 9 -18.11 12.50 10.07
C LEU A 9 -19.07 12.16 8.93
N PRO A 10 -18.68 12.33 7.65
CA PRO A 10 -19.50 11.87 6.54
C PRO A 10 -19.78 10.36 6.65
N PRO A 11 -20.88 9.85 6.08
CA PRO A 11 -21.15 8.42 6.10
C PRO A 11 -20.01 7.64 5.43
N PRO A 12 -19.73 6.41 5.90
CA PRO A 12 -18.79 5.53 5.22
C PRO A 12 -19.32 5.13 3.85
N LEU A 13 -18.41 4.80 2.94
CA LEU A 13 -18.77 4.12 1.70
C LEU A 13 -19.35 2.75 2.05
N THR A 14 -20.36 2.31 1.30
CA THR A 14 -20.98 0.98 1.44
C THR A 14 -21.21 0.38 0.07
N GLY A 15 -21.39 -0.94 -0.01
CA GLY A 15 -21.74 -1.60 -1.27
C GLY A 15 -23.23 -1.46 -1.65
N SER A 16 -24.02 -0.67 -0.92
CA SER A 16 -25.48 -0.66 -1.07
C SER A 16 -25.97 0.09 -2.30
N GLU A 17 -25.16 0.98 -2.88
CA GLU A 17 -25.52 1.81 -4.03
C GLU A 17 -25.04 1.17 -5.35
N PRO A 18 -25.96 0.65 -6.20
CA PRO A 18 -25.58 0.05 -7.48
C PRO A 18 -24.85 1.04 -8.38
N GLY A 19 -23.84 0.56 -9.11
CA GLY A 19 -23.02 1.37 -10.01
C GLY A 19 -21.81 2.03 -9.36
N THR A 20 -21.72 2.05 -8.03
CA THR A 20 -20.51 2.48 -7.31
C THR A 20 -19.43 1.41 -7.38
N PHE A 21 -18.17 1.83 -7.19
CA PHE A 21 -17.06 0.90 -7.15
C PHE A 21 -17.07 0.01 -5.90
N ALA A 22 -17.60 0.51 -4.78
CA ALA A 22 -17.83 -0.29 -3.58
C ALA A 22 -18.81 -1.44 -3.85
N HIS A 23 -19.92 -1.17 -4.55
CA HIS A 23 -20.87 -2.20 -4.95
C HIS A 23 -20.21 -3.24 -5.86
N PHE A 24 -19.57 -2.80 -6.95
CA PHE A 24 -18.83 -3.68 -7.87
C PHE A 24 -17.78 -4.55 -7.16
N THR A 25 -17.09 -3.97 -6.17
CA THR A 25 -16.08 -4.71 -5.40
C THR A 25 -16.70 -5.85 -4.62
N VAL A 26 -17.82 -5.62 -3.93
CA VAL A 26 -18.49 -6.66 -3.12
C VAL A 26 -19.21 -7.69 -3.99
N THR A 27 -19.86 -7.28 -5.09
CA THR A 27 -20.66 -8.18 -5.93
C THR A 27 -19.83 -8.96 -6.94
N GLU A 28 -18.74 -8.39 -7.47
CA GLU A 28 -17.97 -9.00 -8.56
C GLU A 28 -16.54 -9.36 -8.14
N ARG A 29 -15.80 -8.40 -7.56
CA ARG A 29 -14.36 -8.60 -7.29
C ARG A 29 -14.10 -9.59 -6.17
N MET A 30 -14.83 -9.50 -5.06
CA MET A 30 -14.67 -10.43 -3.93
C MET A 30 -14.93 -11.89 -4.36
N PRO A 31 -16.05 -12.23 -5.03
CA PRO A 31 -16.22 -13.58 -5.58
C PRO A 31 -15.10 -14.00 -6.55
N ALA A 32 -14.65 -13.10 -7.42
CA ALA A 32 -13.54 -13.38 -8.33
C ALA A 32 -12.23 -13.71 -7.60
N ILE A 33 -11.93 -13.02 -6.51
CA ILE A 33 -10.75 -13.29 -5.66
C ILE A 33 -10.85 -14.68 -5.02
N VAL A 34 -12.04 -15.11 -4.57
CA VAL A 34 -12.22 -16.47 -4.04
C VAL A 34 -11.93 -17.51 -5.11
N ARG A 35 -12.50 -17.34 -6.31
CA ARG A 35 -12.24 -18.25 -7.44
C ARG A 35 -10.75 -18.30 -7.79
N LEU A 36 -10.09 -17.15 -7.82
CA LEU A 36 -8.65 -17.07 -8.09
C LEU A 36 -7.85 -17.84 -7.03
N ALA A 37 -8.15 -17.63 -5.74
CA ALA A 37 -7.50 -18.33 -4.65
C ALA A 37 -7.68 -19.86 -4.76
N ILE A 38 -8.83 -20.35 -5.22
CA ILE A 38 -9.04 -21.78 -5.49
C ILE A 38 -8.17 -22.24 -6.68
N THR A 39 -8.14 -21.48 -7.77
CA THR A 39 -7.45 -21.90 -9.01
C THR A 39 -5.93 -21.85 -8.91
N GLU A 40 -5.37 -20.93 -8.13
CA GLU A 40 -3.92 -20.73 -8.01
C GLU A 40 -3.27 -21.62 -6.94
N ASN A 41 -4.07 -22.38 -6.19
CA ASN A 41 -3.60 -23.19 -5.08
C ASN A 41 -4.09 -24.63 -5.16
N SER A 42 -3.25 -25.56 -4.74
CA SER A 42 -3.60 -26.99 -4.62
C SER A 42 -4.21 -27.30 -3.26
N PHE A 43 -5.39 -26.73 -2.97
CA PHE A 43 -6.06 -26.91 -1.68
C PHE A 43 -6.77 -28.28 -1.55
N PRO A 44 -6.82 -28.87 -0.32
CA PRO A 44 -7.71 -29.98 -0.01
C PRO A 44 -9.18 -29.64 -0.30
N ALA A 45 -9.97 -30.65 -0.68
CA ALA A 45 -11.38 -30.49 -1.04
C ALA A 45 -12.21 -29.73 0.01
N ALA A 46 -11.95 -29.97 1.31
CA ALA A 46 -12.66 -29.28 2.39
C ALA A 46 -12.37 -27.77 2.47
N ILE A 47 -11.18 -27.32 2.04
CA ILE A 47 -10.84 -25.89 1.96
C ILE A 47 -11.50 -25.28 0.72
N VAL A 48 -11.48 -25.99 -0.42
CA VAL A 48 -12.18 -25.55 -1.63
C VAL A 48 -13.68 -25.38 -1.36
N GLU A 49 -14.31 -26.33 -0.68
CA GLU A 49 -15.71 -26.23 -0.26
C GLU A 49 -15.96 -25.03 0.66
N ALA A 50 -15.09 -24.80 1.66
CA ALA A 50 -15.23 -23.65 2.56
C ALA A 50 -15.10 -22.30 1.84
N LEU A 51 -14.23 -22.21 0.82
CA LEU A 51 -14.10 -21.05 -0.04
C LEU A 51 -15.33 -20.87 -0.93
N GLN A 52 -15.85 -21.94 -1.55
CA GLN A 52 -17.08 -21.89 -2.35
C GLN A 52 -18.31 -21.47 -1.52
N VAL A 53 -18.37 -21.89 -0.25
CA VAL A 53 -19.40 -21.40 0.68
C VAL A 53 -19.26 -19.89 0.92
N LEU A 54 -18.04 -19.38 1.11
CA LEU A 54 -17.81 -17.93 1.22
C LEU A 54 -18.18 -17.19 -0.07
N GLU A 55 -17.86 -17.74 -1.24
CA GLU A 55 -18.26 -17.17 -2.54
C GLU A 55 -19.78 -17.08 -2.67
N ALA A 56 -20.51 -18.16 -2.33
CA ALA A 56 -21.96 -18.21 -2.39
C ALA A 56 -22.65 -17.32 -1.34
N GLU A 57 -21.96 -16.98 -0.24
CA GLU A 57 -22.42 -15.98 0.72
C GLU A 57 -22.36 -14.54 0.15
N LEU A 58 -21.63 -14.27 -0.93
CA LEU A 58 -21.48 -12.92 -1.48
C LEU A 58 -22.47 -12.67 -2.63
N PRO A 59 -23.10 -11.48 -2.71
CA PRO A 59 -23.10 -10.39 -1.72
C PRO A 59 -24.25 -10.51 -0.69
N ASP A 60 -25.14 -11.49 -0.83
CA ASP A 60 -26.44 -11.51 -0.14
C ASP A 60 -26.43 -12.08 1.28
N GLY A 61 -25.35 -12.75 1.65
CA GLY A 61 -25.13 -13.32 2.97
C GLY A 61 -25.02 -12.26 4.06
N ARG A 62 -24.94 -12.74 5.30
CA ARG A 62 -24.91 -11.91 6.50
C ARG A 62 -23.59 -12.04 7.23
N ILE A 63 -23.15 -10.93 7.82
CA ILE A 63 -21.98 -10.89 8.68
C ILE A 63 -22.23 -11.73 9.92
N ARG A 64 -21.21 -12.52 10.28
CA ARG A 64 -21.27 -13.51 11.36
C ARG A 64 -19.98 -13.48 12.17
N ALA A 65 -20.01 -14.06 13.36
CA ALA A 65 -18.79 -14.25 14.14
C ALA A 65 -17.80 -15.13 13.36
N LEU A 66 -16.52 -14.83 13.50
CA LEU A 66 -15.47 -15.74 13.05
C LEU A 66 -15.52 -17.02 13.87
N ARG A 67 -15.21 -18.15 13.23
CA ARG A 67 -14.97 -19.39 13.96
C ARG A 67 -13.67 -19.25 14.76
N ASP A 68 -13.58 -19.96 15.88
CA ASP A 68 -12.30 -20.09 16.58
C ASP A 68 -11.36 -20.95 15.73
N ASP A 69 -10.37 -20.30 15.12
CA ASP A 69 -9.32 -20.90 14.32
C ASP A 69 -7.93 -20.79 15.00
N GLY A 70 -7.90 -20.40 16.28
CA GLY A 70 -6.66 -20.17 17.03
C GLY A 70 -5.86 -18.94 16.62
N GLY A 71 -6.39 -18.08 15.73
CA GLY A 71 -5.73 -16.86 15.30
C GLY A 71 -5.50 -15.87 16.46
N PRO A 72 -4.33 -15.21 16.53
CA PRO A 72 -4.02 -14.26 17.60
C PRO A 72 -4.90 -13.00 17.58
N ASP A 73 -5.62 -12.78 16.48
CA ASP A 73 -6.47 -11.62 16.22
C ASP A 73 -7.95 -11.85 16.56
N LEU A 74 -8.34 -13.07 16.97
CA LEU A 74 -9.74 -13.44 17.21
C LEU A 74 -10.46 -12.55 18.23
N ALA A 75 -9.78 -12.21 19.33
CA ALA A 75 -10.35 -11.35 20.37
C ALA A 75 -10.64 -9.94 19.84
N ALA A 76 -9.74 -9.40 19.03
CA ALA A 76 -9.93 -8.09 18.39
C ALA A 76 -11.06 -8.16 17.35
N TRP A 77 -11.08 -9.19 16.51
CA TRP A 77 -12.14 -9.39 15.53
C TRP A 77 -13.53 -9.61 16.13
N ALA A 78 -13.63 -10.26 17.29
CA ALA A 78 -14.88 -10.38 18.02
C ALA A 78 -15.45 -8.98 18.36
N ALA A 79 -14.60 -8.05 18.77
CA ALA A 79 -15.00 -6.66 19.00
C ALA A 79 -15.34 -5.93 17.69
N TYR A 80 -14.52 -6.07 16.64
CA TYR A 80 -14.72 -5.38 15.36
C TYR A 80 -16.01 -5.81 14.65
N VAL A 81 -16.36 -7.10 14.71
CA VAL A 81 -17.51 -7.65 14.00
C VAL A 81 -18.84 -7.39 14.71
N THR A 82 -18.80 -7.19 16.04
CA THR A 82 -20.00 -7.08 16.88
C THR A 82 -21.04 -6.06 16.36
N PRO A 83 -20.66 -4.83 15.95
CA PRO A 83 -21.62 -3.84 15.45
C PRO A 83 -22.35 -4.26 14.17
N PHE A 84 -21.79 -5.21 13.41
CA PHE A 84 -22.22 -5.57 12.07
C PHE A 84 -22.89 -6.95 11.99
N LEU A 85 -22.91 -7.71 13.10
CA LEU A 85 -23.51 -9.04 13.13
C LEU A 85 -24.95 -9.04 12.60
N GLY A 86 -25.23 -9.96 11.68
CA GLY A 86 -26.53 -10.11 11.04
C GLY A 86 -26.82 -9.12 9.92
N GLN A 87 -26.02 -8.06 9.70
CA GLN A 87 -26.19 -7.14 8.57
C GLN A 87 -25.70 -7.78 7.27
N ARG A 88 -26.16 -7.29 6.10
CA ARG A 88 -25.71 -7.80 4.79
C ARG A 88 -24.35 -7.20 4.42
N TRP A 89 -23.57 -7.91 3.59
CA TRP A 89 -22.27 -7.43 3.12
C TRP A 89 -22.31 -6.05 2.45
N LEU A 90 -23.40 -5.75 1.73
CA LEU A 90 -23.58 -4.47 1.03
C LEU A 90 -23.92 -3.30 1.97
N GLU A 91 -24.41 -3.57 3.17
CA GLU A 91 -24.97 -2.55 4.08
C GLU A 91 -23.96 -2.00 5.10
N ILE A 92 -22.83 -2.69 5.26
CA ILE A 92 -21.78 -2.32 6.22
C ILE A 92 -20.72 -1.43 5.56
N PRO A 93 -19.87 -0.74 6.34
CA PRO A 93 -18.76 0.04 5.79
C PRO A 93 -17.88 -0.79 4.86
N TRP A 94 -17.57 -0.27 3.68
CA TRP A 94 -16.91 -1.01 2.61
C TRP A 94 -15.50 -1.49 3.01
N PHE A 95 -14.67 -0.63 3.61
CA PHE A 95 -13.36 -1.06 4.12
C PHE A 95 -13.46 -2.19 5.15
N PHE A 96 -14.47 -2.15 6.03
CA PHE A 96 -14.73 -3.25 6.97
C PHE A 96 -15.11 -4.54 6.24
N ALA A 97 -15.99 -4.45 5.24
CA ALA A 97 -16.40 -5.60 4.43
C ALA A 97 -15.20 -6.28 3.76
N GLU A 98 -14.27 -5.51 3.18
CA GLU A 98 -13.05 -6.04 2.57
C GLU A 98 -12.13 -6.70 3.58
N ALA A 99 -11.79 -6.01 4.68
CA ALA A 99 -10.92 -6.59 5.70
C ALA A 99 -11.51 -7.88 6.30
N TYR A 100 -12.84 -7.89 6.56
CA TYR A 100 -13.54 -9.07 7.05
C TYR A 100 -13.55 -10.20 6.00
N PHE A 101 -13.73 -9.88 4.72
CA PHE A 101 -13.63 -10.82 3.62
C PHE A 101 -12.26 -11.53 3.57
N TYR A 102 -11.16 -10.78 3.65
CA TYR A 102 -9.82 -11.39 3.67
C TYR A 102 -9.60 -12.23 4.93
N ARG A 103 -10.07 -11.79 6.10
CA ARG A 103 -10.00 -12.61 7.32
C ARG A 103 -10.83 -13.89 7.23
N ARG A 104 -11.97 -13.85 6.51
CA ARG A 104 -12.82 -15.01 6.20
C ARG A 104 -12.15 -15.96 5.20
N ILE A 105 -11.37 -15.47 4.24
CA ILE A 105 -10.51 -16.31 3.39
C ILE A 105 -9.50 -17.05 4.25
N LEU A 106 -8.78 -16.36 5.15
CA LEU A 106 -7.79 -17.02 6.02
C LEU A 106 -8.41 -18.08 6.93
N ALA A 107 -9.62 -17.83 7.45
CA ALA A 107 -10.38 -18.85 8.16
C ALA A 107 -10.70 -20.02 7.23
N ALA A 108 -11.22 -19.78 6.02
CA ALA A 108 -11.56 -20.85 5.08
C ALA A 108 -10.35 -21.70 4.67
N THR A 109 -9.19 -21.08 4.45
CA THR A 109 -7.92 -21.76 4.11
C THR A 109 -7.21 -22.38 5.30
N ARG A 110 -7.76 -22.24 6.51
CA ARG A 110 -7.18 -22.76 7.77
C ARG A 110 -5.79 -22.21 8.05
N TYR A 111 -5.56 -20.95 7.66
CA TYR A 111 -4.26 -20.29 7.78
C TYR A 111 -3.69 -20.33 9.21
N PHE A 112 -4.53 -20.12 10.23
CA PHE A 112 -4.11 -20.11 11.64
C PHE A 112 -4.17 -21.49 12.32
N GLU A 113 -4.85 -22.47 11.72
CA GLU A 113 -5.05 -23.79 12.33
C GLU A 113 -3.83 -24.69 12.06
N PRO A 114 -3.45 -25.57 13.00
CA PRO A 114 -2.41 -26.57 12.74
C PRO A 114 -2.81 -27.50 11.59
N GLY A 115 -1.92 -27.68 10.62
CA GLY A 115 -2.15 -28.58 9.49
C GLY A 115 -1.33 -28.21 8.26
N PRO A 116 -1.57 -28.89 7.11
CA PRO A 116 -0.81 -28.66 5.88
C PRO A 116 -0.94 -27.25 5.29
N CYS A 117 -2.00 -26.52 5.63
CA CYS A 117 -2.26 -25.15 5.17
C CYS A 117 -1.94 -24.09 6.23
N HIS A 118 -1.36 -24.48 7.37
CA HIS A 118 -0.92 -23.54 8.40
C HIS A 118 0.11 -22.57 7.85
N GLY A 119 -0.15 -21.26 7.96
CA GLY A 119 0.73 -20.21 7.46
C GLY A 119 0.85 -20.13 5.93
N VAL A 120 0.08 -20.91 5.17
CA VAL A 120 0.12 -20.91 3.70
C VAL A 120 -0.66 -19.72 3.17
N ASP A 121 0.06 -18.81 2.51
CA ASP A 121 -0.51 -17.60 1.92
C ASP A 121 -1.20 -17.93 0.59
N PRO A 122 -2.54 -17.75 0.50
CA PRO A 122 -3.30 -18.09 -0.69
C PRO A 122 -3.01 -17.20 -1.90
N PHE A 123 -2.28 -16.09 -1.74
CA PHE A 123 -1.99 -15.11 -2.78
C PHE A 123 -0.52 -15.08 -3.20
N GLU A 124 0.28 -15.99 -2.64
CA GLU A 124 1.73 -15.97 -2.80
C GLU A 124 2.16 -16.18 -4.27
N ALA A 125 1.45 -17.02 -5.02
CA ALA A 125 1.76 -17.30 -6.42
C ALA A 125 1.78 -16.00 -7.26
N GLN A 126 0.78 -15.15 -7.09
CA GLN A 126 0.68 -13.88 -7.81
C GLN A 126 1.81 -12.90 -7.42
N LYS A 127 2.15 -12.81 -6.12
CA LYS A 127 3.26 -11.99 -5.62
C LYS A 127 4.60 -12.41 -6.23
N ARG A 128 4.88 -13.73 -6.23
CA ARG A 128 6.11 -14.30 -6.80
C ARG A 128 6.17 -14.10 -8.31
N LEU A 129 5.04 -14.29 -9.01
CA LEU A 129 4.95 -14.09 -10.46
C LEU A 129 5.22 -12.63 -10.85
N SER A 130 4.66 -11.66 -10.10
CA SER A 130 4.91 -10.23 -10.30
C SER A 130 6.40 -9.89 -10.25
N LEU A 131 7.14 -10.46 -9.29
CA LEU A 131 8.59 -10.27 -9.20
C LEU A 131 9.33 -10.96 -10.36
N ALA A 132 8.96 -12.21 -10.66
CA ALA A 132 9.64 -13.03 -11.66
C ALA A 132 9.55 -12.48 -13.10
N THR A 133 8.47 -11.75 -13.42
CA THR A 133 8.25 -11.15 -14.75
C THR A 133 8.91 -9.78 -14.90
N ALA A 134 9.34 -9.14 -13.82
CA ALA A 134 9.84 -7.76 -13.83
C ALA A 134 11.37 -7.62 -13.91
N LYS A 135 12.08 -8.64 -14.43
CA LYS A 135 13.55 -8.71 -14.43
C LYS A 135 14.23 -7.50 -15.05
N ALA A 136 13.74 -7.00 -16.19
CA ALA A 136 14.33 -5.85 -16.87
C ALA A 136 14.20 -4.56 -16.05
N SER A 137 13.04 -4.32 -15.46
CA SER A 137 12.80 -3.17 -14.59
C SER A 137 13.64 -3.25 -13.32
N ILE A 138 13.74 -4.45 -12.71
CA ILE A 138 14.59 -4.70 -11.54
C ILE A 138 16.05 -4.38 -11.86
N HIS A 139 16.57 -4.84 -13.00
CA HIS A 139 17.94 -4.56 -13.43
C HIS A 139 18.21 -3.05 -13.55
N ALA A 140 17.32 -2.34 -14.23
CA ALA A 140 17.45 -0.90 -14.45
C ALA A 140 17.39 -0.10 -13.14
N LEU A 141 16.45 -0.43 -12.24
CA LEU A 141 16.36 0.23 -10.92
C LEU A 141 17.55 -0.09 -10.04
N SER A 142 18.00 -1.34 -10.03
CA SER A 142 19.17 -1.76 -9.25
C SER A 142 20.42 -1.04 -9.73
N THR A 143 20.59 -0.87 -11.04
CA THR A 143 21.70 -0.09 -11.63
C THR A 143 21.63 1.35 -11.17
N LEU A 144 20.45 1.98 -11.28
CA LEU A 144 20.22 3.35 -10.84
C LEU A 144 20.59 3.56 -9.36
N VAL A 145 20.06 2.73 -8.45
CA VAL A 145 20.34 2.93 -7.01
C VAL A 145 21.78 2.60 -6.64
N ASN A 146 22.44 1.67 -7.34
CA ASN A 146 23.87 1.43 -7.19
C ASN A 146 24.70 2.65 -7.61
N ASP A 147 24.36 3.27 -8.74
CA ASP A 147 25.04 4.49 -9.19
C ASP A 147 24.81 5.64 -8.20
N LEU A 148 23.60 5.81 -7.69
CA LEU A 148 23.29 6.83 -6.68
C LEU A 148 24.05 6.59 -5.37
N ALA A 149 24.14 5.34 -4.91
CA ALA A 149 24.82 4.99 -3.68
C ALA A 149 26.35 5.16 -3.73
N THR A 150 26.95 5.23 -4.93
CA THR A 150 28.40 5.42 -5.11
C THR A 150 28.80 6.89 -5.31
N ARG A 151 27.83 7.81 -5.45
CA ARG A 151 28.13 9.24 -5.57
C ARG A 151 28.64 9.77 -4.23
N ASP A 152 29.75 10.49 -4.25
CA ASP A 152 30.28 11.21 -3.07
C ASP A 152 29.33 12.34 -2.60
N SER A 153 28.35 12.71 -3.41
CA SER A 153 27.31 13.69 -3.08
C SER A 153 26.17 13.02 -2.32
N GLY A 154 25.90 13.48 -1.09
CA GLY A 154 24.80 13.00 -0.23
C GLY A 154 23.40 13.16 -0.82
N TRP A 155 22.56 14.03 -0.23
CA TRP A 155 21.19 14.24 -0.73
C TRP A 155 21.15 14.76 -2.18
N ASP A 156 20.40 14.08 -3.05
CA ASP A 156 20.16 14.46 -4.45
C ASP A 156 18.65 14.61 -4.72
N ARG A 157 18.18 15.86 -4.76
CA ARG A 157 16.78 16.20 -5.08
C ARG A 157 16.36 15.73 -6.48
N GLY A 158 17.28 15.76 -7.44
CA GLY A 158 17.04 15.37 -8.83
C GLY A 158 16.83 13.86 -8.97
N ALA A 159 17.49 13.06 -8.13
CA ALA A 159 17.29 11.61 -8.04
C ALA A 159 16.05 11.23 -7.21
N PHE A 160 15.77 11.98 -6.14
CA PHE A 160 14.67 11.66 -5.23
C PHE A 160 13.27 11.84 -5.84
N ILE A 161 13.03 12.94 -6.56
CA ILE A 161 11.68 13.20 -7.12
C ILE A 161 11.24 12.10 -8.09
N PRO A 162 12.07 11.63 -9.04
CA PRO A 162 11.66 10.53 -9.90
C PRO A 162 11.52 9.20 -9.14
N LEU A 163 12.26 8.98 -8.03
CA LEU A 163 12.00 7.83 -7.14
C LEU A 163 10.61 7.92 -6.49
N ILE A 164 10.15 9.11 -6.09
CA ILE A 164 8.76 9.30 -5.62
C ILE A 164 7.75 8.94 -6.71
N TYR A 165 7.98 9.37 -7.96
CA TYR A 165 7.05 9.05 -9.05
C TYR A 165 7.02 7.55 -9.33
N TYR A 166 8.19 6.90 -9.28
CA TYR A 166 8.28 5.46 -9.39
C TYR A 166 7.57 4.75 -8.22
N GLU A 167 7.71 5.25 -7.00
CA GLU A 167 7.00 4.75 -5.82
C GLU A 167 5.48 4.86 -5.92
N LEU A 168 4.97 5.88 -6.64
CA LEU A 168 3.56 6.07 -6.87
C LEU A 168 3.02 5.13 -7.97
N TRP A 169 3.74 5.04 -9.09
CA TRP A 169 3.22 4.46 -10.33
C TRP A 169 3.73 3.03 -10.60
N GLY A 170 4.77 2.60 -9.90
CA GLY A 170 5.46 1.34 -10.10
C GLY A 170 5.95 1.17 -11.54
N ASN A 171 5.58 0.06 -12.17
CA ASN A 171 6.05 -0.34 -13.51
C ASN A 171 5.47 0.50 -14.66
N ARG A 172 4.61 1.48 -14.35
CA ARG A 172 4.06 2.40 -15.34
C ARG A 172 5.03 3.53 -15.70
N VAL A 173 6.06 3.76 -14.88
CA VAL A 173 7.08 4.76 -15.18
C VAL A 173 8.07 4.19 -16.19
N ASP A 174 8.22 4.85 -17.34
CA ASP A 174 9.29 4.53 -18.28
C ASP A 174 10.66 4.84 -17.66
N LEU A 175 11.54 3.84 -17.58
CA LEU A 175 12.89 3.98 -17.03
C LEU A 175 13.87 4.67 -18.02
N SER A 176 13.42 5.04 -19.22
CA SER A 176 14.17 5.91 -20.14
C SER A 176 14.23 7.39 -19.69
N ILE A 177 13.41 7.74 -18.70
CA ILE A 177 13.23 9.09 -18.13
C ILE A 177 14.43 9.55 -17.27
N TRP A 178 15.27 8.62 -16.83
CA TRP A 178 16.36 8.91 -15.91
C TRP A 178 17.56 9.46 -16.69
N PRO A 179 18.15 10.60 -16.27
CA PRO A 179 19.29 11.18 -16.97
C PRO A 179 20.54 10.31 -16.75
N ALA A 180 20.69 9.28 -17.57
CA ALA A 180 21.99 8.75 -17.92
C ALA A 180 22.63 9.81 -18.85
N ASP A 181 23.57 10.57 -18.29
CA ASP A 181 24.32 11.67 -18.91
C ASP A 181 23.66 13.05 -18.91
N ALA A 182 24.44 14.04 -18.46
CA ALA A 182 24.07 15.45 -18.33
C ALA A 182 23.91 16.19 -19.68
N ASP A 183 23.68 15.49 -20.80
CA ASP A 183 23.66 16.07 -22.16
C ASP A 183 22.59 15.46 -23.09
N ALA A 184 21.42 15.10 -22.56
CA ALA A 184 20.29 14.61 -23.37
C ALA A 184 19.12 15.62 -23.38
N SER A 185 19.30 16.75 -24.06
CA SER A 185 18.29 17.82 -24.16
C SER A 185 17.13 17.56 -25.13
N ASP A 186 16.91 16.32 -25.64
CA ASP A 186 15.93 16.14 -26.73
C ASP A 186 15.23 14.77 -26.81
N ARG A 187 15.35 13.89 -25.79
CA ARG A 187 14.63 12.59 -25.75
C ARG A 187 13.74 12.37 -24.51
N THR A 188 13.63 13.40 -23.66
CA THR A 188 13.09 13.31 -22.29
C THR A 188 11.65 13.83 -22.12
N SER A 189 10.93 14.16 -23.20
CA SER A 189 9.71 14.97 -23.07
C SER A 189 8.40 14.18 -23.08
N VAL A 190 8.21 13.14 -23.91
CA VAL A 190 6.84 12.69 -24.22
C VAL A 190 6.16 11.92 -23.07
N ASP A 191 6.85 11.00 -22.37
CA ASP A 191 6.22 10.15 -21.33
C ASP A 191 6.27 10.73 -19.91
N VAL A 192 7.27 11.57 -19.58
CA VAL A 192 7.30 12.35 -18.31
C VAL A 192 6.13 13.31 -18.23
N HIS A 193 5.74 13.88 -19.37
CA HIS A 193 4.58 14.77 -19.45
C HIS A 193 3.26 14.02 -19.21
N VAL A 194 3.14 12.75 -19.59
CA VAL A 194 1.91 11.96 -19.40
C VAL A 194 1.75 11.53 -17.94
N GLU A 195 2.78 10.97 -17.31
CA GLU A 195 2.70 10.53 -15.90
C GLU A 195 2.57 11.71 -14.92
N ARG A 196 3.14 12.88 -15.26
CA ARG A 196 2.85 14.13 -14.53
C ARG A 196 1.48 14.71 -14.86
N ALA A 197 0.97 14.55 -16.08
CA ALA A 197 -0.37 15.00 -16.44
C ALA A 197 -1.45 14.23 -15.68
N ASN A 198 -1.18 12.99 -15.30
CA ASN A 198 -2.09 12.14 -14.53
C ASN A 198 -2.00 12.38 -13.00
N LEU A 199 -1.19 13.33 -12.54
CA LEU A 199 -1.17 13.76 -11.14
C LEU A 199 -2.22 14.84 -10.89
N LEU A 200 -3.22 14.52 -10.07
CA LEU A 200 -4.21 15.50 -9.62
C LEU A 200 -3.63 16.43 -8.55
N VAL A 201 -2.74 15.90 -7.71
CA VAL A 201 -1.98 16.68 -6.74
C VAL A 201 -0.53 16.20 -6.79
N ASP A 202 0.40 17.11 -7.06
CA ASP A 202 1.83 16.84 -7.02
C ASP A 202 2.50 17.77 -5.99
N GLN A 203 2.78 17.24 -4.81
CA GLN A 203 3.56 17.91 -3.77
C GLN A 203 4.97 17.33 -3.63
N SER A 204 5.48 16.57 -4.62
CA SER A 204 6.81 15.95 -4.59
C SER A 204 7.94 16.94 -4.29
N ALA A 205 7.84 18.18 -4.80
CA ALA A 205 8.77 19.26 -4.51
C ALA A 205 8.80 19.61 -3.01
N ALA A 206 7.64 19.76 -2.38
CA ALA A 206 7.54 20.07 -0.95
C ALA A 206 8.05 18.91 -0.07
N VAL A 207 7.80 17.67 -0.50
CA VAL A 207 8.36 16.48 0.14
C VAL A 207 9.89 16.49 0.06
N ALA A 208 10.44 16.76 -1.13
CA ALA A 208 11.89 16.83 -1.32
C ALA A 208 12.54 17.94 -0.49
N ASP A 209 11.88 19.10 -0.38
CA ASP A 209 12.35 20.21 0.45
C ASP A 209 12.35 19.83 1.94
N MET A 210 11.30 19.15 2.43
CA MET A 210 11.28 18.59 3.79
C MET A 210 12.42 17.57 4.00
N VAL A 211 12.54 16.58 3.11
CA VAL A 211 13.55 15.53 3.24
C VAL A 211 14.97 16.10 3.21
N SER A 212 15.22 17.18 2.45
CA SER A 212 16.51 17.89 2.45
C SER A 212 16.91 18.49 3.80
N THR A 213 15.95 18.69 4.70
CA THR A 213 16.19 19.24 6.05
C THR A 213 16.49 18.16 7.09
N LEU A 214 16.25 16.89 6.75
CA LEU A 214 16.50 15.75 7.62
C LEU A 214 17.98 15.36 7.56
N GLN A 215 18.50 14.94 8.71
CA GLN A 215 19.85 14.39 8.82
C GLN A 215 19.84 13.24 9.82
N ASN A 216 20.27 12.06 9.38
CA ASN A 216 20.29 10.85 10.20
C ASN A 216 18.94 10.57 10.91
N ALA A 217 17.82 10.91 10.26
CA ALA A 217 16.48 10.78 10.82
C ALA A 217 15.95 9.35 10.67
N ARG A 218 14.90 9.01 11.43
CA ARG A 218 14.08 7.83 11.15
C ARG A 218 13.03 8.19 10.11
N ILE A 219 12.93 7.42 9.02
CA ILE A 219 11.88 7.55 8.01
C ILE A 219 11.11 6.24 7.91
N ASP A 220 9.79 6.31 7.86
CA ASP A 220 8.93 5.14 7.87
C ASP A 220 8.17 5.02 6.55
N LEU A 221 7.99 3.78 6.07
CA LEU A 221 7.13 3.46 4.93
C LEU A 221 6.04 2.51 5.42
N ILE A 222 4.78 2.92 5.30
CA ILE A 222 3.63 2.02 5.42
C ILE A 222 3.40 1.40 4.05
N VAL A 223 3.88 0.16 3.90
CA VAL A 223 3.99 -0.53 2.61
C VAL A 223 2.63 -1.03 2.13
N ASP A 224 2.39 -0.93 0.82
CA ASP A 224 1.22 -1.49 0.14
C ASP A 224 1.52 -2.91 -0.33
N ASN A 225 2.03 -3.07 -1.56
CA ASN A 225 2.12 -4.37 -2.25
C ASN A 225 3.52 -5.01 -2.22
N ALA A 226 3.54 -6.34 -2.22
CA ALA A 226 4.68 -7.18 -2.52
C ALA A 226 4.98 -7.25 -4.03
N GLY A 227 5.90 -8.12 -4.42
CA GLY A 227 6.24 -8.34 -5.82
C GLY A 227 7.05 -7.17 -6.36
N PHE A 228 6.70 -6.68 -7.54
CA PHE A 228 7.49 -5.62 -8.17
C PHE A 228 7.40 -4.27 -7.47
N GLU A 229 6.23 -3.88 -6.93
CA GLU A 229 6.07 -2.59 -6.26
C GLU A 229 7.01 -2.46 -5.05
N LEU A 230 7.21 -3.56 -4.33
CA LEU A 230 8.15 -3.67 -3.21
C LEU A 230 9.60 -3.32 -3.59
N ILE A 231 10.00 -3.51 -4.84
CA ILE A 231 11.33 -3.11 -5.32
C ILE A 231 11.48 -1.59 -5.26
N GLY A 232 10.41 -0.84 -5.54
CA GLY A 232 10.39 0.60 -5.36
C GLY A 232 10.60 1.01 -3.92
N ASP A 233 9.84 0.40 -3.00
CA ASP A 233 9.94 0.75 -1.58
C ASP A 233 11.36 0.50 -1.08
N LEU A 234 11.98 -0.59 -1.53
CA LEU A 234 13.37 -0.93 -1.23
C LEU A 234 14.39 0.01 -1.91
N CYS A 235 14.15 0.46 -3.14
CA CYS A 235 14.99 1.45 -3.81
C CYS A 235 14.94 2.80 -3.07
N MET A 236 13.74 3.22 -2.65
CA MET A 236 13.54 4.43 -1.85
C MET A 236 14.26 4.31 -0.51
N ALA A 237 14.09 3.19 0.21
CA ALA A 237 14.78 2.93 1.47
C ALA A 237 16.31 2.99 1.31
N ASP A 238 16.84 2.32 0.29
CA ASP A 238 18.27 2.30 -0.01
C ASP A 238 18.84 3.69 -0.32
N PHE A 239 18.12 4.49 -1.13
CA PHE A 239 18.50 5.86 -1.45
C PHE A 239 18.49 6.76 -0.20
N LEU A 240 17.45 6.69 0.63
CA LEU A 240 17.33 7.49 1.85
C LEU A 240 18.45 7.16 2.85
N LEU A 241 18.82 5.88 2.97
CA LEU A 241 19.93 5.43 3.82
C LEU A 241 21.29 5.82 3.24
N SER A 242 21.50 5.66 1.94
CA SER A 242 22.78 5.93 1.27
C SER A 242 23.09 7.42 1.19
N SER A 243 22.06 8.27 1.06
CA SER A 243 22.21 9.73 1.06
C SER A 243 22.52 10.33 2.43
N GLY A 244 22.42 9.55 3.52
CA GLY A 244 22.65 10.01 4.90
C GLY A 244 21.50 10.85 5.50
N VAL A 245 20.44 11.06 4.73
CA VAL A 245 19.19 11.69 5.18
C VAL A 245 18.54 10.84 6.27
N ALA A 246 18.43 9.53 6.02
CA ALA A 246 17.92 8.58 6.99
C ALA A 246 19.07 7.87 7.70
N GLY A 247 19.03 7.86 9.03
CA GLY A 247 19.85 6.98 9.85
C GLY A 247 19.25 5.58 9.95
N ALA A 248 17.92 5.52 9.91
CA ALA A 248 17.15 4.29 9.84
C ALA A 248 15.90 4.46 8.97
N VAL A 249 15.52 3.39 8.26
CA VAL A 249 14.26 3.28 7.53
C VAL A 249 13.45 2.13 8.10
N HIS A 250 12.19 2.38 8.44
CA HIS A 250 11.29 1.38 9.02
C HIS A 250 10.19 1.02 8.02
N LEU A 251 10.11 -0.25 7.63
CA LEU A 251 9.06 -0.77 6.75
C LEU A 251 7.96 -1.41 7.59
N HIS A 252 6.76 -0.82 7.56
CA HIS A 252 5.57 -1.34 8.23
C HIS A 252 4.79 -2.26 7.30
N LEU A 253 4.74 -3.53 7.67
CA LEU A 253 4.25 -4.65 6.86
C LEU A 253 3.02 -5.32 7.50
N LYS A 254 2.32 -6.14 6.72
CA LYS A 254 1.14 -6.86 7.18
C LYS A 254 1.55 -8.13 7.94
N VAL A 255 0.81 -8.45 9.01
CA VAL A 255 1.07 -9.62 9.87
C VAL A 255 0.63 -10.95 9.25
N HIS A 256 -0.33 -10.91 8.33
CA HIS A 256 -0.87 -12.05 7.61
C HIS A 256 -1.34 -11.61 6.21
N PRO A 257 -1.61 -12.56 5.28
CA PRO A 257 -2.08 -12.21 3.95
C PRO A 257 -3.39 -11.43 4.01
N THR A 258 -3.47 -10.35 3.25
CA THR A 258 -4.64 -9.48 3.14
C THR A 258 -4.55 -8.74 1.81
N PHE A 259 -5.67 -8.26 1.27
CA PHE A 259 -5.69 -7.44 0.05
C PHE A 259 -4.91 -8.03 -1.15
N VAL A 260 -4.84 -9.35 -1.24
CA VAL A 260 -4.11 -10.14 -2.25
C VAL A 260 -2.61 -9.89 -2.23
N SER A 261 -2.17 -8.73 -2.68
CA SER A 261 -0.76 -8.42 -2.91
C SER A 261 -0.07 -7.77 -1.72
N ASP A 262 -0.75 -7.42 -0.62
CA ASP A 262 -0.09 -6.68 0.45
C ASP A 262 1.16 -7.37 1.01
N ALA A 263 2.20 -6.57 1.23
CA ALA A 263 3.52 -7.04 1.63
C ALA A 263 3.58 -7.48 3.11
N MET A 264 4.21 -8.63 3.32
CA MET A 264 4.58 -9.19 4.62
C MET A 264 6.10 -9.25 4.77
N LYS A 265 6.60 -9.46 5.99
CA LYS A 265 8.04 -9.68 6.25
C LYS A 265 8.65 -10.80 5.40
N LYS A 266 7.92 -11.90 5.21
CA LYS A 266 8.36 -13.01 4.35
C LYS A 266 8.53 -12.61 2.87
N ASP A 267 7.79 -11.60 2.41
CA ASP A 267 7.85 -11.12 1.02
C ASP A 267 9.11 -10.27 0.78
N ILE A 268 9.58 -9.54 1.81
CA ILE A 268 10.91 -8.89 1.80
C ILE A 268 12.01 -9.95 1.72
N ALA A 269 11.97 -10.95 2.61
CA ALA A 269 12.97 -12.02 2.64
C ALA A 269 13.06 -12.75 1.30
N PHE A 270 11.91 -13.13 0.72
CA PHE A 270 11.87 -13.78 -0.58
C PHE A 270 12.39 -12.88 -1.71
N THR A 271 12.04 -11.59 -1.69
CA THR A 271 12.54 -10.63 -2.67
C THR A 271 14.06 -10.55 -2.62
N LEU A 272 14.65 -10.37 -1.44
CA LEU A 272 16.10 -10.29 -1.28
C LEU A 272 16.81 -11.58 -1.71
N GLU A 273 16.29 -12.76 -1.32
CA GLU A 273 16.81 -14.06 -1.75
C GLU A 273 16.78 -14.20 -3.28
N THR A 274 15.70 -13.77 -3.92
CA THR A 274 15.53 -13.80 -5.38
C THR A 274 16.57 -12.91 -6.08
N LEU A 275 16.79 -11.70 -5.58
CA LEU A 275 17.76 -10.77 -6.14
C LEU A 275 19.20 -11.27 -5.95
N GLN A 276 19.53 -11.84 -4.80
CA GLN A 276 20.86 -12.38 -4.49
C GLN A 276 21.20 -13.64 -5.31
N SER A 277 20.23 -14.54 -5.47
CA SER A 277 20.43 -15.80 -6.20
C SER A 277 20.45 -15.62 -7.72
N GLY A 278 19.78 -14.58 -8.26
CA GLY A 278 19.71 -14.28 -9.69
C GLY A 278 21.07 -13.96 -10.32
N VAL A 279 21.22 -14.06 -11.64
CA VAL A 279 22.51 -13.82 -12.36
C VAL A 279 22.85 -12.34 -12.56
N ASP A 280 21.93 -11.44 -12.23
CA ASP A 280 22.08 -10.00 -12.42
C ASP A 280 22.94 -9.40 -11.30
N MET A 281 24.13 -8.92 -11.66
CA MET A 281 25.07 -8.34 -10.71
C MET A 281 24.57 -7.04 -10.08
N ALA A 282 23.81 -6.22 -10.83
CA ALA A 282 23.27 -4.97 -10.28
C ALA A 282 22.25 -5.27 -9.17
N ALA A 283 21.36 -6.22 -9.44
CA ALA A 283 20.36 -6.69 -8.47
C ALA A 283 21.02 -7.31 -7.22
N ARG A 284 22.09 -8.11 -7.39
CA ARG A 284 22.86 -8.67 -6.27
C ARG A 284 23.46 -7.59 -5.38
N MET A 285 24.17 -6.62 -5.97
CA MET A 285 24.80 -5.53 -5.21
C MET A 285 23.78 -4.70 -4.43
N PHE A 286 22.62 -4.42 -5.05
CA PHE A 286 21.51 -3.74 -4.38
C PHE A 286 20.98 -4.56 -3.19
N ALA A 287 20.72 -5.85 -3.40
CA ALA A 287 20.21 -6.73 -2.34
C ALA A 287 21.22 -6.96 -1.20
N GLU A 288 22.53 -7.02 -1.50
CA GLU A 288 23.59 -7.11 -0.49
C GLU A 288 23.65 -5.85 0.38
N ARG A 289 23.48 -4.66 -0.21
CA ARG A 289 23.44 -3.39 0.53
C ARG A 289 22.22 -3.31 1.46
N LEU A 290 21.05 -3.73 0.98
CA LEU A 290 19.84 -3.84 1.80
C LEU A 290 20.00 -4.86 2.94
N GLN A 291 20.59 -6.03 2.66
CA GLN A 291 20.88 -7.03 3.68
C GLN A 291 21.83 -6.48 4.74
N GLY A 292 22.89 -5.79 4.33
CA GLY A 292 23.80 -5.12 5.26
C GLY A 292 23.11 -4.03 6.10
N ALA A 293 22.11 -3.34 5.54
CA ALA A 293 21.30 -2.38 6.30
C ALA A 293 20.37 -3.07 7.31
N LEU A 294 19.78 -4.21 6.96
CA LEU A 294 19.00 -5.06 7.88
C LEU A 294 19.87 -5.55 9.04
N ASP A 295 21.04 -6.12 8.72
CA ASP A 295 21.96 -6.67 9.71
C ASP A 295 22.50 -5.59 10.67
N ALA A 296 22.65 -4.36 10.17
CA ALA A 296 23.08 -3.20 10.96
C ALA A 296 21.93 -2.49 11.72
N GLY A 297 20.68 -2.92 11.58
CA GLY A 297 19.51 -2.25 12.18
C GLY A 297 19.22 -0.87 11.59
N ARG A 298 19.69 -0.58 10.36
CA ARG A 298 19.38 0.66 9.63
C ARG A 298 18.18 0.49 8.71
N LEU A 299 17.87 -0.72 8.28
CA LEU A 299 16.59 -1.07 7.68
C LEU A 299 15.87 -1.96 8.67
N GLU A 300 14.71 -1.55 9.18
CA GLU A 300 13.94 -2.31 10.15
C GLU A 300 12.62 -2.78 9.53
N LEU A 301 12.27 -4.04 9.75
CA LEU A 301 10.99 -4.61 9.32
C LEU A 301 10.06 -4.71 10.53
N SER A 302 9.00 -3.92 10.55
CA SER A 302 7.96 -3.95 11.57
C SER A 302 6.67 -4.54 11.00
N ASP A 303 5.91 -5.19 11.86
CA ASP A 303 4.51 -5.52 11.59
C ASP A 303 3.72 -5.24 12.87
N HIS A 304 2.41 -5.03 12.69
CA HIS A 304 1.52 -4.70 13.80
C HIS A 304 0.11 -5.18 13.44
N PRO A 305 -0.66 -5.80 14.36
CA PRO A 305 -2.03 -6.28 14.06
C PRO A 305 -2.96 -5.19 13.51
N PHE A 306 -2.69 -3.91 13.84
CA PHE A 306 -3.39 -2.77 13.28
C PHE A 306 -3.32 -2.71 11.74
N TRP A 307 -2.23 -3.16 11.12
CA TRP A 307 -2.06 -3.08 9.67
C TRP A 307 -3.00 -4.00 8.90
N THR A 308 -3.55 -5.04 9.54
CA THR A 308 -4.58 -5.92 8.97
C THR A 308 -5.96 -5.74 9.62
N ALA A 309 -6.11 -4.76 10.51
CA ALA A 309 -7.38 -4.44 11.17
C ALA A 309 -8.31 -3.60 10.28
N PRO A 310 -9.64 -3.68 10.45
CA PRO A 310 -10.63 -2.94 9.66
C PRO A 310 -10.78 -1.46 10.12
N LEU A 311 -9.74 -0.87 10.70
CA LEU A 311 -9.80 0.39 11.44
C LEU A 311 -9.20 1.56 10.66
N ALA A 312 -9.79 2.75 10.82
CA ALA A 312 -9.22 3.99 10.32
C ALA A 312 -7.96 4.40 11.11
N PHE A 313 -7.08 5.20 10.52
CA PHE A 313 -5.82 5.61 11.16
C PHE A 313 -6.01 6.46 12.43
N TRP A 314 -7.16 7.14 12.61
CA TRP A 314 -7.45 7.83 13.87
C TRP A 314 -7.81 6.87 15.02
N GLU A 315 -8.04 5.59 14.73
CA GLU A 315 -8.28 4.52 15.71
C GLU A 315 -7.01 3.72 16.03
N MET A 316 -5.87 4.13 15.47
CA MET A 316 -4.56 3.55 15.75
C MET A 316 -4.27 3.55 17.26
N PRO A 317 -3.81 2.41 17.82
CA PRO A 317 -3.51 2.29 19.24
C PRO A 317 -2.31 3.16 19.64
N ASP A 318 -2.22 3.47 20.93
CA ASP A 318 -1.27 4.45 21.44
C ASP A 318 0.19 4.03 21.22
N ASP A 319 0.51 2.74 21.33
CA ASP A 319 1.86 2.22 21.10
C ASP A 319 2.34 2.44 19.66
N LEU A 320 1.51 2.13 18.67
CA LEU A 320 1.83 2.36 17.26
C LEU A 320 1.85 3.86 16.92
N ARG A 321 0.95 4.64 17.53
CA ARG A 321 0.91 6.09 17.36
C ARG A 321 2.17 6.76 17.91
N GLU A 322 2.62 6.34 19.08
CA GLU A 322 3.85 6.82 19.72
C GLU A 322 5.09 6.41 18.93
N ASP A 323 5.10 5.19 18.36
CA ASP A 323 6.18 4.72 17.51
C ASP A 323 6.31 5.56 16.22
N LEU A 324 5.21 5.71 15.46
CA LEU A 324 5.20 6.54 14.25
C LEU A 324 5.50 8.02 14.55
N GLY A 325 5.12 8.52 15.72
CA GLY A 325 5.43 9.89 16.16
C GLY A 325 6.94 10.17 16.33
N ARG A 326 7.79 9.14 16.34
CA ARG A 326 9.25 9.29 16.38
C ARG A 326 9.88 9.44 14.99
N ALA A 327 9.14 9.13 13.93
CA ALA A 327 9.62 9.29 12.56
C ALA A 327 9.67 10.77 12.17
N GLY A 328 10.71 11.16 11.45
CA GLY A 328 10.82 12.50 10.84
C GLY A 328 9.89 12.67 9.64
N LEU A 329 9.55 11.57 8.95
CA LEU A 329 8.60 11.52 7.85
C LEU A 329 8.04 10.10 7.71
N VAL A 330 6.75 9.98 7.41
CA VAL A 330 6.10 8.70 7.06
C VAL A 330 5.58 8.74 5.62
N PHE A 331 6.00 7.79 4.78
CA PHE A 331 5.37 7.54 3.49
C PHE A 331 4.20 6.55 3.67
N ILE A 332 3.03 6.93 3.19
CA ILE A 332 1.81 6.13 3.23
C ILE A 332 1.51 5.67 1.81
N LYS A 333 1.76 4.39 1.51
CA LYS A 333 1.66 3.85 0.15
C LYS A 333 0.26 3.29 -0.13
N GLY A 334 -0.25 3.54 -1.33
CA GLY A 334 -1.37 2.79 -1.89
C GLY A 334 -2.77 3.26 -1.48
N ASP A 335 -3.76 2.69 -2.16
CA ASP A 335 -5.17 3.08 -2.05
C ASP A 335 -5.79 2.66 -0.71
N ALA A 336 -5.50 1.44 -0.24
CA ALA A 336 -6.05 0.94 1.02
C ALA A 336 -5.61 1.80 2.21
N ASN A 337 -4.33 2.15 2.29
CA ASN A 337 -3.84 3.02 3.36
C ASN A 337 -4.41 4.44 3.26
N TYR A 338 -4.60 4.98 2.04
CA TYR A 338 -5.25 6.28 1.86
C TYR A 338 -6.71 6.27 2.31
N ARG A 339 -7.46 5.21 1.98
CA ARG A 339 -8.83 5.03 2.47
C ARG A 339 -8.86 4.98 3.99
N ARG A 340 -7.93 4.27 4.64
CA ARG A 340 -7.83 4.24 6.11
C ARG A 340 -7.45 5.58 6.72
N LEU A 341 -6.58 6.36 6.07
CA LEU A 341 -6.21 7.72 6.48
C LEU A 341 -7.43 8.66 6.51
N LEU A 342 -8.38 8.48 5.59
CA LEU A 342 -9.63 9.26 5.53
C LEU A 342 -10.85 8.51 6.09
N GLY A 343 -10.63 7.31 6.62
CA GLY A 343 -11.60 6.36 7.17
C GLY A 343 -12.71 5.89 6.23
N ASP A 344 -12.44 5.90 4.92
CA ASP A 344 -13.31 5.37 3.86
C ASP A 344 -14.70 6.01 3.84
N ARG A 345 -14.75 7.35 3.75
CA ARG A 345 -15.98 8.17 3.87
C ARG A 345 -16.18 9.10 2.69
N HIS A 346 -17.43 9.50 2.46
CA HIS A 346 -17.86 10.46 1.44
C HIS A 346 -17.47 11.90 1.77
N TRP A 347 -16.17 12.18 1.87
CA TRP A 347 -15.67 13.55 1.94
C TRP A 347 -15.94 14.27 0.61
N PRO A 348 -16.38 15.54 0.62
CA PRO A 348 -16.29 16.37 -0.58
C PRO A 348 -14.84 16.37 -1.09
N TYR A 349 -14.62 16.14 -2.39
CA TYR A 349 -13.27 15.98 -2.96
C TYR A 349 -12.34 17.17 -2.70
N THR A 350 -12.92 18.35 -2.47
CA THR A 350 -12.23 19.62 -2.20
C THR A 350 -11.95 19.86 -0.72
N THR A 351 -12.40 18.97 0.17
CA THR A 351 -12.12 19.08 1.62
C THR A 351 -10.61 19.11 1.83
N PRO A 352 -10.04 20.15 2.49
CA PRO A 352 -8.60 20.19 2.71
C PRO A 352 -8.12 18.97 3.50
N LEU A 353 -7.05 18.32 3.03
CA LEU A 353 -6.50 17.12 3.68
C LEU A 353 -6.20 17.35 5.17
N ALA A 354 -5.71 18.54 5.53
CA ALA A 354 -5.43 18.94 6.90
C ALA A 354 -6.68 18.93 7.81
N GLU A 355 -7.88 19.20 7.29
CA GLU A 355 -9.11 19.12 8.10
C GLU A 355 -9.44 17.69 8.54
N ILE A 356 -8.97 16.69 7.79
CA ILE A 356 -9.24 15.28 8.03
C ILE A 356 -8.07 14.62 8.75
N ALA A 357 -6.85 14.81 8.26
CA ALA A 357 -5.68 13.98 8.59
C ALA A 357 -4.69 14.61 9.59
N SER A 358 -4.94 15.81 10.13
CA SER A 358 -4.08 16.43 11.16
C SER A 358 -4.02 15.69 12.51
N TYR A 359 -4.67 14.53 12.63
CA TYR A 359 -4.50 13.64 13.78
C TYR A 359 -3.29 12.70 13.64
N PHE A 360 -2.72 12.58 12.44
CA PHE A 360 -1.57 11.70 12.19
C PHE A 360 -0.39 12.18 13.05
N PRO A 361 0.39 11.28 13.67
CA PRO A 361 1.31 11.66 14.76
C PRO A 361 2.56 12.43 14.33
N THR A 362 2.87 12.49 13.04
CA THR A 362 4.04 13.17 12.48
C THR A 362 3.76 13.64 11.05
N ALA A 363 4.73 14.29 10.40
CA ALA A 363 4.64 14.63 9.00
C ALA A 363 4.53 13.38 8.14
N PHE A 364 3.69 13.41 7.10
CA PHE A 364 3.50 12.28 6.20
C PHE A 364 3.33 12.68 4.75
N THR A 365 3.70 11.76 3.86
CA THR A 365 3.44 11.82 2.43
C THR A 365 2.57 10.65 2.02
N ALA A 366 1.36 10.91 1.52
CA ALA A 366 0.53 9.90 0.89
C ALA A 366 0.86 9.79 -0.61
N LEU A 367 1.25 8.60 -1.04
CA LEU A 367 1.51 8.24 -2.44
C LEU A 367 0.42 7.27 -2.88
N ARG A 368 -0.53 7.76 -3.68
CA ARG A 368 -1.74 7.00 -3.96
C ARG A 368 -2.19 7.12 -5.41
N THR A 369 -2.21 5.99 -6.10
CA THR A 369 -2.98 5.79 -7.32
C THR A 369 -4.46 5.61 -6.98
N LEU A 370 -5.36 6.27 -7.70
CA LEU A 370 -6.81 6.27 -7.42
C LEU A 370 -7.45 4.94 -7.83
N LYS A 371 -7.82 4.13 -6.83
CA LYS A 371 -8.53 2.84 -7.01
C LYS A 371 -9.81 2.78 -6.15
N SER A 372 -10.32 3.95 -5.74
CA SER A 372 -11.54 4.11 -4.94
C SER A 372 -12.06 5.54 -4.97
N GLU A 373 -13.35 5.69 -4.67
CA GLU A 373 -14.10 6.97 -4.71
C GLU A 373 -13.74 7.95 -3.56
N VAL A 374 -12.77 7.60 -2.71
CA VAL A 374 -12.34 8.42 -1.58
C VAL A 374 -11.25 9.38 -2.04
N VAL A 375 -11.49 10.69 -2.06
CA VAL A 375 -10.48 11.70 -2.39
C VAL A 375 -10.68 12.94 -1.50
N ALA A 376 -9.59 13.61 -1.15
CA ALA A 376 -9.61 14.92 -0.49
C ALA A 376 -8.52 15.83 -1.05
N GLY A 377 -8.64 17.13 -0.82
CA GLY A 377 -7.61 18.12 -1.13
C GLY A 377 -7.49 18.50 -2.61
N LEU A 378 -8.50 18.24 -3.45
CA LEU A 378 -8.51 18.72 -4.83
C LEU A 378 -8.87 20.21 -4.91
N ARG A 379 -8.42 20.88 -5.97
CA ARG A 379 -8.89 22.24 -6.28
C ARG A 379 -10.36 22.21 -6.71
N PRO A 380 -11.12 23.29 -6.49
CA PRO A 380 -12.56 23.33 -6.78
C PRO A 380 -12.97 23.00 -8.21
N ASP A 381 -12.09 23.19 -9.19
CA ASP A 381 -12.37 22.96 -10.61
C ASP A 381 -11.86 21.62 -11.14
N GLN A 382 -11.08 20.88 -10.35
CA GLN A 382 -10.45 19.64 -10.79
C GLN A 382 -11.43 18.48 -10.98
N PRO A 383 -12.35 18.19 -10.03
CA PRO A 383 -13.25 17.03 -10.15
C PRO A 383 -14.07 17.05 -11.44
N GLU A 384 -14.66 18.19 -11.79
CA GLU A 384 -15.48 18.31 -12.98
C GLU A 384 -14.65 18.20 -14.26
N LYS A 385 -13.45 18.78 -14.27
CA LYS A 385 -12.54 18.72 -15.43
C LYS A 385 -12.06 17.31 -15.69
N VAL A 386 -11.64 16.58 -14.65
CA VAL A 386 -11.16 15.22 -14.82
C VAL A 386 -12.30 14.29 -15.22
N ALA A 387 -13.48 14.43 -14.63
CA ALA A 387 -14.66 13.62 -14.97
C ALA A 387 -15.14 13.81 -16.43
N GLN A 388 -14.88 14.97 -17.04
CA GLN A 388 -15.16 15.19 -18.47
C GLN A 388 -14.22 14.45 -19.41
N VAL A 389 -12.96 14.24 -18.98
CA VAL A 389 -11.93 13.55 -19.77
C VAL A 389 -12.00 12.05 -19.55
N ASP A 390 -12.21 11.66 -18.30
CA ASP A 390 -12.21 10.29 -17.83
C ASP A 390 -13.32 10.08 -16.78
N PRO A 391 -14.46 9.50 -17.16
CA PRO A 391 -15.55 9.22 -16.23
C PRO A 391 -15.19 8.25 -15.10
N ASN A 392 -14.13 7.44 -15.24
CA ASN A 392 -13.74 6.40 -14.28
C ASN A 392 -12.51 6.78 -13.43
N TRP A 393 -12.07 8.04 -13.50
CA TRP A 393 -10.83 8.57 -12.93
C TRP A 393 -10.55 8.26 -11.45
N LEU A 394 -11.60 7.95 -10.68
CA LEU A 394 -11.50 7.58 -9.27
C LEU A 394 -11.02 6.15 -9.04
N THR A 395 -11.16 5.26 -10.01
CA THR A 395 -11.19 3.80 -9.77
C THR A 395 -10.39 2.96 -10.75
N ASP A 396 -10.02 3.51 -11.90
CA ASP A 396 -9.29 2.81 -12.95
C ASP A 396 -7.77 2.76 -12.72
N GLY A 397 -7.28 3.46 -11.71
CA GLY A 397 -5.88 3.55 -11.38
C GLY A 397 -5.08 4.44 -12.33
N HIS A 398 -5.68 5.21 -13.23
CA HIS A 398 -4.92 6.07 -14.14
C HIS A 398 -4.40 7.34 -13.48
N TRP A 399 -5.08 7.83 -12.44
CA TRP A 399 -4.76 9.08 -11.76
C TRP A 399 -4.04 8.87 -10.43
N GLY A 400 -3.27 9.86 -10.01
CA GLY A 400 -2.40 9.78 -8.83
C GLY A 400 -2.39 11.03 -7.97
N LEU A 401 -2.02 10.83 -6.71
CA LEU A 401 -1.86 11.87 -5.71
C LEU A 401 -0.51 11.71 -5.00
N ILE A 402 0.21 12.81 -4.88
CA ILE A 402 1.34 12.99 -3.98
C ILE A 402 0.93 14.10 -3.03
N GLN A 403 0.47 13.72 -1.84
CA GLN A 403 -0.03 14.67 -0.85
C GLN A 403 0.86 14.67 0.39
N PHE A 404 1.27 15.85 0.82
CA PHE A 404 2.16 16.06 1.95
C PHE A 404 1.49 16.91 3.03
N LEU A 405 1.59 16.48 4.28
CA LEU A 405 1.09 17.21 5.45
C LEU A 405 2.12 17.15 6.59
N THR A 406 2.30 18.27 7.28
CA THR A 406 3.23 18.42 8.42
C THR A 406 2.50 18.63 9.73
#